data_AF-A0A8N7T8E4-F1
#
_entry.id   AF-A0A8N7T8E4-F1
#
_cell.length_a   1.000
_cell.length_b   1.000
_cell.length_c   1.000
_cell.angle_alpha   90.00
_cell.angle_beta   90.00
_cell.angle_gamma   90.00
#
_symmetry.space_group_name_H-M   'P 1'
#
loop_
_entity.id
_entity.type
_entity.pdbx_description
1 polymer ?
#
loop_
_entity_poly.entity_id
_entity_poly.type
_entity_poly.pdbx_seq_one_letter_code
_entity_poly.pdbx_strand_id
1 'polypeptide(L)'
;MPSIGSGTTCAVRGCHYNRKKLNVWLKQECYDHKPLTKSDCSCPQWYYFYRLPTDEEDRRIWLRNLYLKRPPKALYVCSFHFVDKKPTEKNPYPTLWLGHRIPPEKKRRVIKKETTDVGIKDEPEDIAIDTFTLTDAETPDGAIPQNSAL
;
A
#
# COMPACT_ATOMS: atom_id res chain seq x y z
N MET A 1 16.70 -7.69 -10.01
CA MET A 1 15.30 -8.16 -10.04
C MET A 1 14.81 -8.25 -8.60
N PRO A 2 13.76 -7.55 -8.16
CA PRO A 2 13.27 -7.71 -6.80
C PRO A 2 12.74 -9.14 -6.64
N SER A 3 13.48 -9.97 -5.92
CA SER A 3 13.07 -11.30 -5.52
C SER A 3 11.84 -11.17 -4.63
N ILE A 4 10.72 -11.72 -5.07
CA ILE A 4 9.53 -11.88 -4.25
C ILE A 4 9.96 -12.78 -3.08
N GLY A 5 10.23 -12.17 -1.92
CA GLY A 5 10.42 -12.91 -0.68
C GLY A 5 9.26 -13.90 -0.52
N SER A 6 9.55 -15.11 -0.05
CA SER A 6 8.73 -16.32 0.02
C SER A 6 7.42 -16.21 0.84
N GLY A 7 6.72 -15.08 0.77
CA GLY A 7 5.46 -14.80 1.46
C GLY A 7 4.32 -14.56 0.49
N THR A 8 3.11 -14.91 0.92
CA THR A 8 1.87 -14.59 0.21
C THR A 8 1.68 -13.07 0.12
N THR A 9 1.55 -12.55 -1.09
CA THR A 9 1.26 -11.13 -1.36
C THR A 9 0.01 -11.03 -2.22
N CYS A 10 -0.75 -9.95 -2.06
CA CYS A 10 -1.88 -9.70 -2.96
C CYS A 10 -1.37 -9.42 -4.38
N ALA A 11 -1.95 -10.09 -5.36
CA ALA A 11 -1.56 -9.99 -6.77
C ALA A 11 -2.09 -8.73 -7.47
N VAL A 12 -3.00 -7.98 -6.83
CA VAL A 12 -3.55 -6.73 -7.36
C VAL A 12 -2.45 -5.67 -7.44
N ARG A 13 -2.41 -4.94 -8.56
CA ARG A 13 -1.45 -3.85 -8.78
C ARG A 13 -1.67 -2.74 -7.74
N GLY A 14 -0.59 -2.35 -7.07
CA GLY A 14 -0.63 -1.33 -6.00
C GLY A 14 -1.13 -1.84 -4.65
N CYS A 15 -1.50 -3.11 -4.52
CA CYS A 15 -1.88 -3.66 -3.23
C CYS A 15 -0.63 -4.02 -2.41
N HIS A 16 -0.53 -3.44 -1.21
CA HIS A 16 0.61 -3.64 -0.31
C HIS A 16 0.28 -4.56 0.88
N TYR A 17 -0.85 -5.27 0.83
CA TYR A 17 -1.23 -6.26 1.82
C TYR A 17 -0.52 -7.59 1.54
N ASN A 18 0.12 -8.14 2.58
CA ASN A 18 0.92 -9.35 2.49
C ASN A 18 0.87 -10.13 3.82
N ARG A 19 1.22 -11.41 3.78
CA ARG A 19 1.19 -12.29 4.95
C ARG A 19 2.04 -11.75 6.11
N LYS A 20 3.17 -11.10 5.83
CA LYS A 20 4.02 -10.52 6.87
C LYS A 20 3.27 -9.46 7.69
N LYS A 21 2.57 -8.52 7.04
CA LYS A 21 1.74 -7.51 7.71
C LYS A 21 0.59 -8.15 8.51
N LEU A 22 -0.04 -9.18 7.95
CA LEU A 22 -1.08 -9.91 8.65
C LEU A 22 -0.56 -10.59 9.91
N ASN A 23 0.60 -11.25 9.84
CA ASN A 23 1.22 -11.90 11.00
C ASN A 23 1.63 -10.89 12.08
N VAL A 24 2.10 -9.71 11.69
CA VAL A 24 2.37 -8.60 12.64
C VAL A 24 1.09 -8.19 13.36
N TRP A 25 -0.02 -8.07 12.63
CA TRP A 25 -1.31 -7.74 13.21
C TRP A 25 -1.86 -8.83 14.14
N LEU A 26 -1.73 -10.11 13.76
CA LEU A 26 -2.19 -11.25 14.57
C LEU A 26 -1.48 -11.32 15.92
N LYS A 27 -0.19 -10.95 15.96
CA LYS A 27 0.61 -10.90 17.20
C LYS A 27 0.25 -9.75 18.14
N GLN A 28 -0.55 -8.79 17.69
CA GLN A 28 -1.01 -7.71 18.58
C GLN A 28 -2.04 -8.29 19.56
N GLU A 29 -2.17 -7.66 20.72
CA GLU A 29 -3.24 -7.96 21.66
C GLU A 29 -4.61 -7.60 21.07
N CYS A 30 -5.61 -8.41 21.40
CA CYS A 30 -6.99 -8.05 21.16
C CYS A 30 -7.38 -6.89 22.08
N TYR A 31 -8.10 -5.90 21.55
CA TYR A 31 -8.58 -4.79 22.37
C TYR A 31 -9.72 -5.23 23.29
N ASP A 32 -10.62 -6.09 22.81
CA ASP A 32 -11.83 -6.51 23.51
C ASP A 32 -11.59 -7.73 24.43
N HIS A 33 -10.66 -8.61 24.06
CA HIS A 33 -10.41 -9.89 24.73
C HIS A 33 -9.01 -9.96 25.33
N LYS A 34 -8.64 -9.00 26.18
CA LYS A 34 -7.34 -9.05 26.86
C LYS A 34 -7.31 -10.20 27.88
N PRO A 35 -6.22 -10.97 27.99
CA PRO A 35 -4.89 -10.77 27.38
C PRO A 35 -4.67 -11.53 26.06
N LEU A 36 -5.73 -12.02 25.39
CA LEU A 36 -5.59 -12.82 24.17
C LEU A 36 -4.99 -12.00 23.02
N THR A 37 -4.16 -12.65 22.22
CA THR A 37 -3.68 -12.08 20.96
C THR A 37 -4.79 -12.08 19.91
N LYS A 38 -4.64 -11.30 18.84
CA LYS A 38 -5.60 -11.33 17.73
C LYS A 38 -5.61 -12.66 16.96
N SER A 39 -4.58 -13.50 17.11
CA SER A 39 -4.60 -14.89 16.63
C SER A 39 -5.46 -15.81 17.49
N ASP A 40 -5.51 -15.59 18.80
CA ASP A 40 -6.25 -16.45 19.74
C ASP A 40 -7.66 -15.93 20.04
N CYS A 41 -7.95 -14.68 19.66
CA CYS A 41 -9.28 -14.09 19.76
C CYS A 41 -10.27 -14.72 18.76
N SER A 42 -11.54 -14.83 19.15
CA SER A 42 -12.69 -15.09 18.25
C SER A 42 -13.02 -13.93 17.28
N CYS A 43 -12.22 -12.87 17.29
CA CYS A 43 -12.39 -11.66 16.50
C CYS A 43 -12.18 -11.93 15.00
N PRO A 44 -12.89 -11.22 14.10
CA PRO A 44 -12.65 -11.34 12.67
C PRO A 44 -11.23 -10.88 12.32
N GLN A 45 -10.55 -11.64 11.47
CA GLN A 45 -9.22 -11.29 10.99
C GLN A 45 -9.27 -10.02 10.14
N TRP A 46 -8.21 -9.20 10.19
CA TRP A 46 -8.14 -7.93 9.46
C TRP A 46 -8.45 -8.05 7.97
N TYR A 47 -7.89 -9.07 7.32
CA TYR A 47 -8.19 -9.44 5.94
C TYR A 47 -7.76 -10.87 5.67
N TYR A 48 -8.36 -11.51 4.67
CA TYR A 48 -8.05 -12.87 4.23
C TYR A 48 -7.35 -12.85 2.87
N PHE A 49 -6.67 -13.94 2.53
CA PHE A 49 -6.12 -14.15 1.18
C PHE A 49 -6.89 -15.28 0.51
N TYR A 50 -7.56 -14.96 -0.59
CA TYR A 50 -8.26 -15.91 -1.42
C TYR A 50 -7.35 -16.37 -2.56
N ARG A 51 -7.26 -17.69 -2.74
CA ARG A 51 -6.52 -18.29 -3.85
C ARG A 51 -7.37 -18.22 -5.10
N LEU A 52 -6.70 -18.23 -6.25
CA LEU A 52 -7.33 -18.40 -7.55
C LEU A 52 -8.25 -19.63 -7.56
N PRO A 53 -9.48 -19.53 -8.11
CA PRO A 53 -10.40 -20.65 -8.28
C PRO A 53 -9.78 -21.80 -9.09
N THR A 54 -10.25 -23.02 -8.84
CA THR A 54 -9.83 -24.22 -9.58
C THR A 54 -10.45 -24.23 -10.97
N ASP A 55 -11.68 -23.75 -11.10
CA ASP A 55 -12.43 -23.70 -12.36
C ASP A 55 -11.77 -22.78 -13.38
N GLU A 56 -11.66 -23.26 -14.60
CA GLU A 56 -10.92 -22.56 -15.66
C GLU A 56 -11.61 -21.25 -16.08
N GLU A 57 -12.95 -21.21 -16.10
CA GLU A 57 -13.73 -20.03 -16.46
C GLU A 57 -13.54 -18.91 -15.41
N ASP A 58 -13.75 -19.23 -14.13
CA ASP A 58 -13.57 -18.28 -13.03
C ASP A 58 -12.13 -17.80 -12.94
N ARG A 59 -11.17 -18.71 -13.19
CA ARG A 59 -9.76 -18.38 -13.28
C ARG A 59 -9.49 -17.39 -14.41
N ARG A 60 -10.07 -17.57 -15.60
CA ARG A 60 -9.94 -16.63 -16.73
C ARG A 60 -10.53 -15.26 -16.38
N ILE A 61 -11.68 -15.22 -15.71
CA ILE A 61 -12.34 -13.97 -15.28
C ILE A 61 -11.49 -13.24 -14.23
N TRP A 62 -10.95 -13.94 -13.23
CA TRP A 62 -10.03 -13.35 -12.26
C TRP A 62 -8.81 -12.71 -12.93
N LEU A 63 -8.18 -13.43 -13.85
CA LEU A 63 -7.00 -12.92 -14.57
C LEU A 63 -7.34 -11.70 -15.43
N ARG A 64 -8.52 -11.68 -16.04
CA ARG A 64 -9.05 -10.54 -16.79
C ARG A 64 -9.22 -9.32 -15.88
N ASN A 65 -9.88 -9.47 -14.73
CA ASN A 65 -10.12 -8.36 -13.80
C ASN A 65 -8.82 -7.79 -13.20
N LEU A 66 -7.83 -8.65 -12.97
CA LEU A 66 -6.53 -8.25 -12.41
C LEU A 66 -5.57 -7.65 -13.46
N TYR A 67 -5.90 -7.73 -14.76
CA TYR A 67 -5.06 -7.31 -15.87
C TYR A 67 -3.62 -7.87 -15.81
N LEU A 68 -3.48 -9.13 -15.39
CA LEU A 68 -2.18 -9.77 -15.25
C LEU A 68 -1.75 -10.43 -16.57
N LYS A 69 -0.85 -9.76 -17.30
CA LYS A 69 -0.25 -10.32 -18.54
C LYS A 69 0.57 -11.58 -18.33
N ARG A 70 1.16 -11.74 -17.13
CA ARG A 70 1.99 -12.90 -16.76
C ARG A 70 1.61 -13.32 -15.34
N PRO A 71 0.62 -14.21 -15.16
CA PRO A 71 0.17 -14.60 -13.84
C PRO A 71 1.23 -15.44 -13.11
N PRO A 72 1.47 -15.20 -11.81
CA PRO A 72 2.29 -16.08 -11.00
C PRO A 72 1.60 -17.45 -10.82
N LYS A 73 2.38 -18.51 -10.57
CA LYS A 73 1.86 -19.88 -10.34
C LYS A 73 0.86 -19.94 -9.18
N ALA A 74 1.13 -19.18 -8.11
CA ALA A 74 0.25 -19.03 -6.98
C ALA A 74 -0.19 -17.57 -6.90
N LEU A 75 -1.46 -17.34 -7.22
CA LEU A 75 -2.08 -16.03 -7.19
C LEU A 75 -3.00 -15.95 -5.97
N TYR A 76 -2.79 -14.92 -5.16
CA TYR A 76 -3.63 -14.61 -4.01
C TYR A 76 -4.18 -13.20 -4.13
N VAL A 77 -5.43 -13.01 -3.74
CA VAL A 77 -6.10 -11.70 -3.69
C VAL A 77 -6.60 -11.48 -2.27
N CYS A 78 -6.37 -10.30 -1.69
CA CYS A 78 -6.88 -10.02 -0.37
C CYS A 78 -8.39 -9.74 -0.37
N SER A 79 -9.05 -9.99 0.76
CA SER A 79 -10.49 -9.80 0.96
C SER A 79 -11.00 -8.43 0.54
N PHE A 80 -10.19 -7.38 0.66
CA PHE A 80 -10.58 -6.03 0.27
C PHE A 80 -11.01 -5.91 -1.19
N HIS A 81 -10.52 -6.76 -2.10
CA HIS A 81 -10.90 -6.62 -3.51
C HIS A 81 -12.28 -7.20 -3.85
N PHE A 82 -12.97 -7.80 -2.88
CA PHE A 82 -14.33 -8.33 -3.02
C PHE A 82 -15.33 -7.41 -2.33
N VAL A 83 -16.49 -7.24 -2.95
CA VAL A 83 -17.59 -6.41 -2.42
C VAL A 83 -17.98 -6.84 -1.00
N ASP A 84 -18.14 -8.15 -0.80
CA ASP A 84 -18.58 -8.72 0.48
C ASP A 84 -17.39 -9.07 1.41
N LYS A 85 -16.18 -8.57 1.11
CA LYS A 85 -14.90 -9.00 1.72
C LYS A 85 -14.58 -10.49 1.54
N LYS A 86 -15.36 -11.20 0.75
CA LYS A 86 -15.19 -12.60 0.39
C LYS A 86 -15.81 -12.86 -0.99
N PRO A 87 -15.35 -13.87 -1.74
CA PRO A 87 -16.07 -14.33 -2.91
C PRO A 87 -17.43 -14.91 -2.47
N THR A 88 -18.51 -14.36 -3.00
CA THR A 88 -19.89 -14.84 -2.79
C THR A 88 -20.49 -15.28 -4.13
N GLU A 89 -21.60 -16.01 -4.13
CA GLU A 89 -22.30 -16.39 -5.37
C GLU A 89 -22.68 -15.18 -6.22
N LYS A 90 -23.07 -14.08 -5.56
CA LYS A 90 -23.41 -12.81 -6.24
C LYS A 90 -22.17 -12.06 -6.71
N ASN A 91 -21.07 -12.12 -5.96
CA ASN A 91 -19.82 -11.42 -6.24
C ASN A 91 -18.61 -12.36 -6.12
N PRO A 92 -18.42 -13.30 -7.06
CA PRO A 92 -17.33 -14.30 -6.97
C PRO A 92 -15.95 -13.73 -7.35
N TYR A 93 -15.93 -12.55 -7.98
CA TYR A 93 -14.73 -12.00 -8.61
C TYR A 93 -14.24 -10.74 -7.90
N PRO A 94 -12.91 -10.49 -7.88
CA PRO A 94 -12.38 -9.24 -7.38
C PRO A 94 -12.73 -8.11 -8.36
N THR A 95 -13.35 -7.06 -7.84
CA THR A 95 -13.83 -5.90 -8.63
C THR A 95 -13.37 -4.57 -8.03
N LEU A 96 -13.05 -4.54 -6.74
CA LEU A 96 -12.69 -3.32 -6.02
C LEU A 96 -11.17 -3.06 -6.04
N TRP A 97 -10.80 -1.79 -6.11
CA TRP A 97 -9.42 -1.29 -5.96
C TRP A 97 -8.36 -2.06 -6.77
N LEU A 98 -8.66 -2.37 -8.03
CA LEU A 98 -7.81 -3.19 -8.89
C LEU A 98 -6.53 -2.47 -9.40
N GLY A 99 -6.29 -1.23 -8.98
CA GLY A 99 -5.09 -0.47 -9.31
C GLY A 99 -5.08 0.22 -10.68
N HIS A 100 -6.17 0.11 -11.44
CA HIS A 100 -6.25 0.62 -12.83
C HIS A 100 -6.18 2.14 -12.95
N ARG A 101 -6.44 2.87 -11.87
CA ARG A 101 -6.45 4.34 -11.86
C ARG A 101 -5.11 4.98 -11.49
N ILE A 102 -4.07 4.19 -11.20
CA ILE A 102 -2.76 4.72 -10.82
C ILE A 102 -1.81 4.50 -12.01
N PRO A 103 -1.46 5.56 -12.77
CA PRO A 103 -0.37 5.47 -13.74
C PRO A 103 0.88 4.93 -13.02
N PRO A 104 1.66 4.02 -13.62
CA PRO A 104 2.86 3.52 -12.98
C PRO A 104 3.80 4.70 -12.71
N GLU A 105 3.94 5.05 -11.43
CA GLU A 105 4.78 6.17 -11.00
C GLU A 105 6.22 5.87 -11.46
N LYS A 106 6.72 6.62 -12.44
CA LYS A 106 8.09 6.46 -12.94
C LYS A 106 9.05 7.06 -11.92
N LYS A 107 9.27 6.37 -10.80
CA LYS A 107 10.38 6.71 -9.89
C LYS A 107 11.69 6.35 -10.59
N ARG A 108 12.24 7.30 -11.35
CA ARG A 108 13.63 7.26 -11.80
C ARG A 108 14.49 7.27 -10.54
N ARG A 109 15.22 6.18 -10.27
CA ARG A 109 16.34 6.23 -9.33
C ARG A 109 17.39 7.17 -9.94
N VAL A 110 17.65 8.28 -9.28
CA VAL A 110 18.87 9.05 -9.53
C VAL A 110 20.00 8.29 -8.84
N ILE A 111 20.92 7.72 -9.61
CA ILE A 111 22.17 7.18 -9.08
C ILE A 111 23.04 8.40 -8.79
N LYS A 112 23.28 8.74 -7.52
CA LYS A 112 24.35 9.66 -7.14
C LYS A 112 25.66 8.92 -7.40
N LYS A 113 26.41 9.36 -8.41
CA LYS A 113 27.77 8.87 -8.66
C LYS A 113 28.67 9.62 -7.67
N GLU A 114 29.08 8.94 -6.60
CA GLU A 114 30.14 9.45 -5.72
C GLU A 114 31.43 9.48 -6.56
N THR A 115 31.80 10.68 -7.02
CA THR A 115 33.16 10.97 -7.43
C THR A 115 33.96 11.22 -6.17
N THR A 116 34.76 10.23 -5.76
CA THR A 116 35.88 10.41 -4.84
C THR A 116 36.84 11.44 -5.45
N ASP A 117 36.80 12.65 -4.92
CA ASP A 117 37.70 13.74 -5.27
C ASP A 117 39.04 13.53 -4.56
N VAL A 118 40.10 13.49 -5.36
CA VAL A 118 41.49 13.33 -4.92
C VAL A 118 41.95 14.71 -4.45
N GLY A 119 42.37 14.78 -3.19
CA GLY A 119 42.66 16.02 -2.50
C GLY A 119 43.63 16.95 -3.21
N ILE A 120 43.23 18.22 -3.27
CA ILE A 120 44.13 19.35 -3.41
C ILE A 120 43.82 20.28 -2.23
N LYS A 121 44.83 20.42 -1.37
CA LYS A 121 44.90 21.36 -0.24
C LYS A 121 44.84 22.76 -0.83
N ASP A 122 44.07 23.67 -0.25
CA ASP A 122 44.45 25.09 -0.07
C ASP A 122 43.39 25.79 0.81
N GLU A 123 43.87 26.77 1.58
CA GLU A 123 43.35 27.48 2.77
C GLU A 123 41.89 28.01 2.78
N PRO A 124 41.33 28.27 3.99
CA PRO A 124 39.98 28.81 4.13
C PRO A 124 40.00 30.34 4.07
N GLU A 125 39.29 30.91 3.09
CA GLU A 125 38.88 32.32 3.13
C GLU A 125 37.37 32.41 3.39
N ASP A 126 37.04 33.19 4.43
CA ASP A 126 35.71 33.42 4.97
C ASP A 126 34.76 34.07 3.95
N ILE A 127 33.67 33.39 3.58
CA ILE A 127 32.57 34.03 2.84
C ILE A 127 31.24 33.64 3.50
N ALA A 128 30.66 34.64 4.16
CA ALA A 128 29.38 34.61 4.84
C ALA A 128 28.23 34.24 3.88
N ILE A 129 27.41 33.27 4.27
CA ILE A 129 26.17 32.95 3.56
C ILE A 129 25.00 33.36 4.44
N ASP A 130 24.29 34.37 3.95
CA ASP A 130 23.11 35.00 4.50
C ASP A 130 21.97 33.98 4.67
N THR A 131 21.49 33.87 5.91
CA THR A 131 20.36 33.05 6.32
C THR A 131 19.06 33.65 5.82
N PHE A 132 18.50 33.08 4.76
CA PHE A 132 17.14 33.40 4.34
C PHE A 132 16.12 32.84 5.35
N THR A 133 15.56 33.74 6.14
CA THR A 133 14.50 33.51 7.12
C THR A 133 13.16 33.30 6.39
N LEU A 134 12.55 32.11 6.55
CA LEU A 134 11.13 31.93 6.24
C LEU A 134 10.33 32.64 7.35
N THR A 135 9.64 33.71 6.98
CA THR A 135 8.61 34.34 7.82
C THR A 135 7.27 33.70 7.53
N ASP A 136 6.54 33.42 8.61
CA ASP A 136 5.20 32.84 8.61
C ASP A 136 4.18 33.78 7.95
N ALA A 137 3.35 33.25 7.05
CA ALA A 137 2.25 33.99 6.43
C ALA A 137 1.01 33.93 7.32
N GLU A 138 0.57 35.11 7.76
CA GLU A 138 -0.67 35.36 8.50
C GLU A 138 -1.94 34.91 7.76
N THR A 139 -2.85 34.32 8.53
CA THR A 139 -4.25 34.04 8.20
C THR A 139 -5.06 35.34 8.12
N PRO A 140 -6.04 35.44 7.21
CA PRO A 140 -7.23 36.24 7.46
C PRO A 140 -8.47 35.37 7.67
N ASP A 141 -9.13 35.58 8.80
CA ASP A 141 -10.43 35.02 9.17
C ASP A 141 -11.51 35.35 8.14
N GLY A 142 -12.15 34.31 7.60
CA GLY A 142 -13.21 34.40 6.61
C GLY A 142 -14.44 33.58 7.01
N ALA A 143 -15.34 34.25 7.76
CA ALA A 143 -16.79 34.08 7.87
C ALA A 143 -17.45 32.71 7.58
N ILE A 144 -18.06 32.14 8.63
CA ILE A 144 -19.16 31.17 8.56
C ILE A 144 -20.48 31.92 8.32
N PRO A 145 -21.33 31.48 7.37
CA PRO A 145 -22.77 31.65 7.48
C PRO A 145 -23.43 30.29 7.76
N GLN A 146 -24.13 30.21 8.90
CA GLN A 146 -25.09 29.15 9.19
C GLN A 146 -26.34 29.40 8.34
N ASN A 147 -26.64 28.49 7.41
CA ASN A 147 -27.93 28.42 6.75
C ASN A 147 -28.88 27.56 7.59
N SER A 148 -29.72 28.22 8.39
CA SER A 148 -30.98 27.65 8.85
C SER A 148 -32.05 27.99 7.80
N ALA A 149 -32.67 26.97 7.21
CA ALA A 149 -33.88 27.11 6.41
C ALA A 149 -34.84 26.01 6.83
N LEU A 150 -35.90 26.44 7.51
CA LEU A 150 -37.25 25.88 7.68
C LEU A 150 -37.39 24.40 8.07
#